data_AF-A0A7X9P1J6-F1
#
_entry.id   AF-A0A7X9P1J6-F1
#
_cell.length_a   1.000
_cell.length_b   1.000
_cell.length_c   1.000
_cell.angle_alpha   90.00
_cell.angle_beta   90.00
_cell.angle_gamma   90.00
#
_symmetry.space_group_name_H-M   'P 1'
#
loop_
_entity.id
_entity.type
_entity.pdbx_description
1 polymer ?
#
loop_
_entity_poly.entity_id
_entity_poly.type
_entity_poly.pdbx_seq_one_letter_code
_entity_poly.pdbx_strand_id
1 'polypeptide(L)'
;MKFKNTFNSRSKRQLKRKIEALITLQKNHSNYHSLSCEVKRLFNKVFQFSTNTTFQKCLSTAILYCGINSVNAQSFEAPIHISEFANFQITDAGTPSMYKPALVDIDNDGDLDFFYGSNPDLYFVENTGDKNTPNFESTPVASPFDFKIPFDHPALEPSFVDIDNDGDYDLFTSVYEYGDFYYYENTGTPTAPQFAEKEKKCFWI
;
A
#
# COMPACT_ATOMS: atom_id res chain seq x y z
N MET A 1 -48.36 -18.05 -35.37
CA MET A 1 -47.59 -18.94 -34.47
C MET A 1 -47.04 -18.07 -33.32
N LYS A 2 -47.64 -18.12 -32.12
CA LYS A 2 -47.20 -17.31 -30.96
C LYS A 2 -46.59 -18.22 -29.90
N PHE A 3 -45.27 -18.15 -29.72
CA PHE A 3 -44.60 -18.80 -28.59
C PHE A 3 -44.98 -18.11 -27.28
N LYS A 4 -45.70 -18.80 -26.40
CA LYS A 4 -45.97 -18.34 -25.03
C LYS A 4 -44.69 -18.49 -24.21
N ASN A 5 -44.09 -17.37 -23.82
CA ASN A 5 -43.02 -17.25 -22.83
C ASN A 5 -43.47 -17.85 -21.47
N THR A 6 -43.21 -19.14 -21.26
CA THR A 6 -43.61 -19.88 -20.04
C THR A 6 -42.52 -19.95 -18.97
N PHE A 7 -41.27 -19.56 -19.29
CA PHE A 7 -40.13 -19.64 -18.37
C PHE A 7 -40.16 -18.64 -17.21
N ASN A 8 -40.84 -17.49 -17.35
CA ASN A 8 -40.83 -16.44 -16.32
C ASN A 8 -41.99 -16.53 -15.31
N SER A 9 -42.87 -17.53 -15.44
CA SER A 9 -44.09 -17.67 -14.61
C SER A 9 -43.82 -18.34 -13.26
N ARG A 10 -42.91 -19.32 -13.22
CA ARG A 10 -42.62 -20.12 -12.01
C ARG A 10 -41.83 -19.31 -10.99
N SER A 11 -40.78 -18.63 -11.41
CA SER A 11 -39.93 -17.78 -10.54
C SER A 11 -40.71 -16.60 -9.97
N LYS A 12 -41.57 -15.96 -10.77
CA LYS A 12 -42.47 -14.90 -10.31
C LYS A 12 -43.49 -15.40 -9.29
N ARG A 13 -44.04 -16.60 -9.49
CA ARG A 13 -44.98 -17.24 -8.55
C ARG A 13 -44.29 -17.69 -7.26
N GLN A 14 -43.04 -18.14 -7.33
CA GLN A 14 -42.22 -18.48 -6.16
C GLN A 14 -41.84 -17.24 -5.35
N LEU A 15 -41.45 -16.15 -6.01
CA LEU A 15 -41.13 -14.88 -5.36
C LEU A 15 -42.35 -14.29 -4.66
N LYS A 16 -43.51 -14.30 -5.33
CA LYS A 16 -44.78 -13.85 -4.75
C LYS A 16 -45.14 -14.65 -3.49
N ARG A 17 -45.03 -15.98 -3.53
CA ARG A 17 -45.27 -16.85 -2.35
C ARG A 17 -44.30 -16.56 -1.20
N LYS A 18 -43.04 -16.26 -1.50
CA LYS A 18 -42.04 -15.91 -0.48
C LYS A 18 -42.33 -14.54 0.15
N ILE A 19 -42.75 -13.56 -0.63
CA ILE A 19 -43.16 -12.23 -0.15
C ILE A 19 -44.41 -12.34 0.74
N GLU A 20 -45.42 -13.09 0.30
CA GLU A 20 -46.64 -13.34 1.09
C GLU A 20 -46.32 -14.06 2.41
N ALA A 21 -45.44 -15.07 2.37
CA ALA A 21 -44.97 -15.73 3.58
C ALA A 21 -44.28 -14.76 4.55
N LEU A 22 -43.40 -13.87 4.06
CA LEU A 22 -42.72 -12.87 4.87
C LEU A 22 -43.69 -11.87 5.52
N ILE A 23 -44.68 -11.38 4.77
CA ILE A 23 -45.73 -10.48 5.30
C ILE A 23 -46.56 -11.18 6.39
N THR A 24 -46.78 -12.48 6.25
CA THR A 24 -47.53 -13.28 7.24
C THR A 24 -46.69 -13.54 8.50
N LEU A 25 -45.37 -13.73 8.35
CA LEU A 25 -44.44 -13.93 9.45
C LEU A 25 -44.23 -12.65 10.28
N GLN A 26 -44.21 -11.47 9.63
CA GLN A 26 -44.14 -10.17 10.31
C GLN A 26 -45.30 -9.93 11.29
N LYS A 27 -46.46 -10.55 11.04
CA LYS A 27 -47.68 -10.41 11.86
C LYS A 27 -47.73 -11.33 13.09
N ASN A 28 -46.79 -12.26 13.27
CA ASN A 28 -46.88 -13.28 14.31
C ASN A 28 -45.60 -13.38 15.14
N HIS A 29 -45.63 -12.92 16.40
CA HIS A 29 -44.43 -12.77 17.25
C HIS A 29 -43.74 -14.09 17.64
N SER A 30 -44.34 -15.25 17.40
CA SER A 30 -43.71 -16.58 17.60
C SER A 30 -42.81 -17.03 16.44
N ASN A 31 -42.85 -16.35 15.29
CA ASN A 31 -42.10 -16.73 14.09
C ASN A 31 -40.76 -16.00 13.93
N TYR A 32 -40.42 -15.05 14.80
CA TYR A 32 -39.15 -14.33 14.77
C TYR A 32 -37.95 -15.27 14.95
N HIS A 33 -38.08 -16.32 15.77
CA HIS A 33 -37.01 -17.29 15.96
C HIS A 33 -36.73 -18.10 14.69
N SER A 34 -37.78 -18.64 14.05
CA SER A 34 -37.64 -19.38 12.78
C SER A 34 -37.11 -18.50 11.65
N LEU A 35 -37.56 -17.24 11.59
CA LEU A 35 -37.09 -16.27 10.61
C LEU A 35 -35.62 -15.90 10.85
N SER A 36 -35.22 -15.67 12.10
CA SER A 36 -33.82 -15.43 12.47
C SER A 36 -32.93 -16.61 12.12
N CYS A 37 -33.37 -17.84 12.40
CA CYS A 37 -32.66 -19.05 12.01
C CYS A 37 -32.48 -19.15 10.48
N GLU A 38 -33.51 -18.83 9.70
CA GLU A 38 -33.43 -18.89 8.24
C GLU A 38 -32.55 -17.78 7.67
N VAL A 39 -32.61 -16.56 8.21
CA VAL A 39 -31.70 -15.46 7.84
C VAL A 39 -30.25 -15.84 8.16
N LYS A 40 -29.97 -16.38 9.35
CA LYS A 40 -28.63 -16.88 9.72
C LYS A 40 -28.17 -18.00 8.79
N ARG A 41 -29.04 -18.94 8.44
CA ARG A 41 -28.74 -20.04 7.52
C ARG A 41 -28.37 -19.53 6.13
N LEU A 42 -29.14 -18.58 5.60
CA LEU A 42 -28.87 -17.95 4.30
C LEU A 42 -27.59 -17.12 4.33
N PHE A 43 -27.37 -16.35 5.40
CA PHE A 43 -26.15 -15.58 5.61
C PHE A 43 -24.92 -16.50 5.61
N ASN A 44 -24.92 -17.58 6.39
CA ASN A 44 -23.81 -18.53 6.43
C ASN A 44 -23.53 -19.20 5.06
N LYS A 45 -24.58 -19.46 4.27
CA LYS A 45 -24.45 -19.98 2.90
C LYS A 45 -23.86 -18.96 1.91
N VAL A 46 -23.96 -17.67 2.19
CA VAL A 46 -23.32 -16.63 1.39
C VAL A 46 -21.90 -16.37 1.91
N PHE A 47 -21.72 -16.37 3.23
CA PHE A 47 -20.46 -16.10 3.91
C PHE A 47 -19.40 -17.19 3.68
N GLN A 48 -19.79 -18.43 3.34
CA GLN A 48 -18.83 -19.46 2.91
C GLN A 48 -18.04 -19.07 1.63
N PHE A 49 -18.52 -18.08 0.87
CA PHE A 49 -17.81 -17.52 -0.29
C PHE A 49 -17.02 -16.25 0.03
N SER A 50 -16.92 -15.85 1.30
CA SER A 50 -16.25 -14.62 1.73
C SER A 50 -14.75 -14.59 1.41
N THR A 51 -14.10 -15.74 1.27
CA THR A 51 -12.68 -15.85 0.87
C THR A 51 -12.47 -15.86 -0.64
N ASN A 52 -13.55 -15.91 -1.44
CA ASN A 52 -13.47 -15.89 -2.90
C ASN A 52 -13.34 -14.45 -3.40
N THR A 53 -12.19 -14.12 -3.99
CA THR A 53 -11.85 -12.75 -4.44
C THR A 53 -12.80 -12.23 -5.54
N THR A 54 -13.31 -13.09 -6.42
CA THR A 54 -14.32 -12.71 -7.43
C THR A 54 -15.64 -12.36 -6.76
N PHE A 55 -16.07 -13.16 -5.78
CA PHE A 55 -17.28 -12.89 -5.01
C PHE A 55 -17.17 -11.59 -4.22
N GLN A 56 -16.03 -11.35 -3.57
CA GLN A 56 -15.74 -10.08 -2.88
C GLN A 56 -15.87 -8.90 -3.85
N LYS A 57 -15.22 -8.94 -5.02
CA LYS A 57 -15.29 -7.86 -6.02
C LYS A 57 -16.72 -7.60 -6.50
N CYS A 58 -17.50 -8.63 -6.78
CA CYS A 58 -18.91 -8.50 -7.19
C CYS A 58 -19.80 -7.97 -6.07
N LEU A 59 -19.53 -8.36 -4.82
CA LEU A 59 -20.27 -7.88 -3.66
C LEU A 59 -19.95 -6.40 -3.40
N SER A 60 -18.69 -6.01 -3.48
CA SER A 60 -18.25 -4.61 -3.36
C SER A 60 -18.92 -3.71 -4.40
N THR A 61 -18.98 -4.14 -5.67
CA THR A 61 -19.66 -3.37 -6.72
C THR A 61 -21.17 -3.30 -6.52
N ALA A 62 -21.81 -4.38 -6.05
CA ALA A 62 -23.23 -4.37 -5.72
C ALA A 62 -23.55 -3.44 -4.54
N ILE A 63 -22.70 -3.41 -3.50
CA ILE A 63 -22.85 -2.51 -2.35
C ILE A 63 -22.73 -1.04 -2.79
N LEU A 64 -21.76 -0.73 -3.66
CA LEU A 64 -21.60 0.61 -4.24
C LEU A 64 -22.83 1.02 -5.08
N TYR A 65 -23.34 0.11 -5.92
CA TYR A 65 -24.52 0.38 -6.75
C TYR A 65 -25.81 0.55 -5.94
N CYS A 66 -25.94 -0.18 -4.83
CA CYS A 66 -27.09 -0.07 -3.94
C CYS A 66 -27.02 1.10 -2.94
N GLY A 67 -25.94 1.90 -2.96
CA GLY A 67 -25.81 3.11 -2.14
C GLY A 67 -25.86 2.86 -0.63
N ILE A 68 -25.51 1.66 -0.17
CA ILE A 68 -25.70 1.25 1.24
C ILE A 68 -24.66 1.91 2.16
N ASN A 69 -23.63 2.55 1.62
CA ASN A 69 -22.84 3.54 2.34
C ASN A 69 -22.43 4.64 1.36
N SER A 70 -22.62 5.90 1.75
CA SER A 70 -21.77 6.96 1.22
C SER A 70 -20.35 6.61 1.64
N VAL A 71 -19.59 5.97 0.75
CA VAL A 71 -18.16 5.82 0.97
C VAL A 71 -17.59 7.21 0.75
N ASN A 72 -17.17 7.87 1.81
CA ASN A 72 -16.40 9.10 1.66
C ASN A 72 -15.23 8.74 0.74
N ALA A 73 -15.13 9.41 -0.40
CA ALA A 73 -13.91 9.35 -1.18
C ALA A 73 -12.75 9.74 -0.27
N GLN A 74 -11.55 9.21 -0.54
CA GLN A 74 -10.34 9.69 0.13
C GLN A 74 -10.31 11.22 -0.03
N SER A 75 -10.47 11.93 1.09
CA SER A 75 -10.31 13.36 1.14
C SER A 75 -8.82 13.60 1.24
N PHE A 76 -8.22 14.11 0.18
CA PHE A 76 -6.88 14.66 0.27
C PHE A 76 -7.00 16.00 1.00
N GLU A 77 -6.25 16.16 2.09
CA GLU A 77 -6.03 17.48 2.65
C GLU A 77 -5.31 18.36 1.62
N ALA A 78 -5.42 19.69 1.78
CA ALA A 78 -4.65 20.60 0.94
C ALA A 78 -3.16 20.22 1.03
N PRO A 79 -2.39 20.35 -0.07
CA PRO A 79 -0.95 20.09 -0.02
C PRO A 79 -0.33 20.88 1.12
N ILE A 80 0.24 20.18 2.09
CA ILE A 80 0.98 20.82 3.17
C ILE A 80 2.32 21.25 2.57
N HIS A 81 2.65 22.54 2.69
CA HIS A 81 3.98 23.00 2.36
C HIS A 81 4.94 22.46 3.43
N ILE A 82 5.86 21.60 3.01
CA ILE A 82 6.70 20.74 3.87
C ILE A 82 7.70 21.52 4.75
N SER A 83 7.68 22.86 4.73
CA SER A 83 8.48 23.70 5.62
C SER A 83 8.13 23.54 7.11
N GLU A 84 7.02 22.88 7.44
CA GLU A 84 6.59 22.62 8.83
C GLU A 84 7.03 21.25 9.36
N PHE A 85 7.41 20.29 8.50
CA PHE A 85 7.93 18.97 8.94
C PHE A 85 9.45 18.96 9.16
N ALA A 86 10.16 19.98 8.69
CA ALA A 86 11.59 19.90 8.50
C ALA A 86 12.34 20.90 9.40
N ASN A 87 12.71 20.43 10.61
CA ASN A 87 13.87 20.97 11.30
C ASN A 87 15.16 20.85 10.45
N PHE A 88 15.11 20.03 9.40
CA PHE A 88 16.14 19.91 8.39
C PHE A 88 15.91 20.87 7.21
N GLN A 89 16.84 21.80 7.00
CA GLN A 89 16.89 22.63 5.80
C GLN A 89 17.90 22.02 4.83
N ILE A 90 17.47 21.78 3.59
CA ILE A 90 18.35 21.30 2.51
C ILE A 90 19.19 22.48 2.04
N THR A 91 20.25 22.78 2.77
CA THR A 91 21.20 23.83 2.43
C THR A 91 22.38 23.22 1.70
N ASP A 92 22.19 22.82 0.45
CA ASP A 92 23.33 22.43 -0.37
C ASP A 92 23.98 23.65 -1.06
N ALA A 93 25.28 23.56 -1.29
CA ALA A 93 26.23 24.60 -1.65
C ALA A 93 26.02 25.22 -3.05
N GLY A 94 24.87 25.85 -3.27
CA GLY A 94 24.62 26.72 -4.43
C GLY A 94 23.91 26.07 -5.63
N THR A 95 23.56 24.79 -5.57
CA THR A 95 22.67 24.15 -6.56
C THR A 95 21.61 23.28 -5.86
N PRO A 96 20.32 23.68 -5.88
CA PRO A 96 19.23 22.91 -5.28
C PRO A 96 18.88 21.72 -6.17
N SER A 97 19.69 20.66 -6.13
CA SER A 97 19.45 19.47 -6.96
C SER A 97 19.32 18.24 -6.08
N MET A 98 18.13 18.03 -5.51
CA MET A 98 17.77 16.72 -4.98
C MET A 98 17.39 15.80 -6.14
N TYR A 99 17.98 14.61 -6.16
CA TYR A 99 17.67 13.57 -7.12
C TYR A 99 16.84 12.49 -6.44
N LYS A 100 15.64 12.27 -6.98
CA LYS A 100 14.68 11.19 -6.67
C LYS A 100 14.70 10.73 -5.20
N PRO A 101 14.02 11.44 -4.29
CA PRO A 101 13.94 11.01 -2.91
C PRO A 101 13.22 9.67 -2.78
N ALA A 102 13.58 8.90 -1.75
CA ALA A 102 12.97 7.65 -1.36
C ALA A 102 12.59 7.70 0.13
N LEU A 103 11.47 7.05 0.46
CA LEU A 103 11.05 6.79 1.84
C LEU A 103 11.11 5.28 2.07
N VAL A 104 11.78 4.85 3.14
CA VAL A 104 11.95 3.44 3.52
C VAL A 104 12.07 3.33 5.04
N ASP A 105 11.51 2.26 5.61
CA ASP A 105 11.69 1.88 7.02
C ASP A 105 13.01 1.09 7.11
N ILE A 106 14.16 1.78 7.12
CA ILE A 106 15.48 1.14 6.89
C ILE A 106 16.00 0.40 8.12
N ASP A 107 15.48 0.74 9.29
CA ASP A 107 15.81 0.12 10.57
C ASP A 107 14.62 -0.65 11.19
N ASN A 108 13.54 -0.82 10.43
CA ASN A 108 12.39 -1.66 10.75
C ASN A 108 11.76 -1.31 12.12
N ASP A 109 11.69 -0.02 12.42
CA ASP A 109 11.07 0.52 13.62
C ASP A 109 9.58 0.88 13.43
N GLY A 110 9.11 0.80 12.18
CA GLY A 110 7.72 0.98 11.80
C GLY A 110 7.37 2.38 11.34
N ASP A 111 8.37 3.24 11.15
CA ASP A 111 8.24 4.53 10.50
C ASP A 111 9.06 4.64 9.20
N LEU A 112 9.00 5.80 8.53
CA LEU A 112 9.65 5.95 7.22
C LEU A 112 10.74 7.00 7.29
N ASP A 113 11.96 6.56 7.02
CA ASP A 113 13.13 7.41 6.89
C ASP A 113 13.28 7.99 5.50
N PHE A 114 14.02 9.08 5.41
CA PHE A 114 14.18 9.84 4.19
C PHE A 114 15.58 9.70 3.59
N PHE A 115 15.64 9.22 2.35
CA PHE A 115 16.84 9.16 1.54
C PHE A 115 16.74 10.05 0.33
N TYR A 116 17.82 10.72 -0.04
CA TYR A 116 17.87 11.49 -1.28
C TYR A 116 19.30 11.55 -1.82
N GLY A 117 19.45 11.56 -3.15
CA GLY A 117 20.72 11.90 -3.77
C GLY A 117 20.91 13.41 -3.80
N SER A 118 22.09 13.89 -3.46
CA SER A 118 22.56 15.24 -3.80
C SER A 118 24.04 15.18 -4.13
N ASN A 119 24.53 16.04 -5.00
CA ASN A 119 25.93 15.97 -5.40
C ASN A 119 26.85 16.24 -4.19
N PRO A 120 27.76 15.33 -3.76
CA PRO A 120 28.20 14.09 -4.45
C PRO A 120 27.70 12.77 -3.83
N ASP A 121 26.87 12.81 -2.80
CA ASP A 121 26.56 11.68 -1.94
C ASP A 121 25.07 11.27 -1.93
N LEU A 122 24.82 10.08 -1.38
CA LEU A 122 23.50 9.72 -0.89
C LEU A 122 23.36 10.25 0.53
N TYR A 123 22.27 10.93 0.82
CA TYR A 123 21.98 11.47 2.14
C TYR A 123 20.84 10.70 2.79
N PHE A 124 20.96 10.52 4.10
CA PHE A 124 19.97 9.89 4.97
C PHE A 124 19.53 10.87 6.06
N VAL A 125 18.24 10.88 6.34
CA VAL A 125 17.63 11.61 7.45
C VAL A 125 16.70 10.65 8.17
N GLU A 126 17.09 10.27 9.37
CA GLU A 126 16.31 9.42 10.26
C GLU A 126 15.03 10.14 10.70
N ASN A 127 13.92 9.41 10.68
CA ASN A 127 12.71 9.82 11.37
C ASN A 127 12.73 9.23 12.79
N THR A 128 13.02 10.06 13.79
CA THR A 128 13.06 9.61 15.20
C THR A 128 11.68 9.61 15.88
N GLY A 129 10.63 9.77 15.08
CA GLY A 129 9.25 9.98 15.52
C GLY A 129 8.45 8.69 15.50
N ASP A 130 7.26 8.77 14.90
CA ASP A 130 6.54 7.58 14.46
C ASP A 130 5.80 7.86 13.14
N LYS A 131 5.23 6.82 12.53
CA LYS A 131 4.48 6.93 11.26
C LYS A 131 3.32 7.92 11.23
N ASN A 132 2.80 8.34 12.39
CA ASN A 132 1.69 9.30 12.49
C ASN A 132 2.19 10.70 12.88
N THR A 133 3.31 10.78 13.58
CA THR A 133 3.93 11.99 14.11
C THR A 133 5.44 11.99 13.78
N PRO A 134 5.80 12.20 12.50
CA PRO A 134 7.19 12.14 12.09
C PRO A 134 8.02 13.28 12.71
N ASN A 135 9.25 12.97 13.08
CA ASN A 135 10.26 13.88 13.63
C ASN A 135 11.62 13.61 12.97
N PHE A 136 11.84 14.23 11.81
CA PHE A 136 13.09 14.08 11.06
C PHE A 136 14.25 14.83 11.72
N GLU A 137 15.40 14.16 11.79
CA GLU A 137 16.63 14.75 12.29
C GLU A 137 17.05 15.97 11.47
N SER A 138 17.59 16.99 12.14
CA SER A 138 17.92 18.29 11.51
C SER A 138 19.17 18.26 10.64
N THR A 139 20.01 17.23 10.79
CA THR A 139 21.30 17.12 10.11
C THR A 139 21.35 15.78 9.37
N PRO A 140 21.43 15.77 8.03
CA PRO A 140 21.56 14.54 7.27
C PRO A 140 22.91 13.89 7.46
N VAL A 141 22.92 12.57 7.37
CA VAL A 141 24.13 11.77 7.26
C VAL A 141 24.47 11.62 5.79
N ALA A 142 25.63 12.15 5.38
CA ALA A 142 26.18 11.93 4.05
C ALA A 142 26.82 10.54 3.98
N SER A 143 26.54 9.80 2.91
CA SER A 143 27.06 8.45 2.67
C SER A 143 26.96 7.54 3.92
N PRO A 144 25.74 7.33 4.46
CA PRO A 144 25.51 6.61 5.72
C PRO A 144 26.07 5.18 5.75
N PHE A 145 26.34 4.61 4.57
CA PHE A 145 26.87 3.26 4.39
C PHE A 145 28.19 3.25 3.58
N ASP A 146 28.89 4.38 3.52
CA ASP A 146 30.19 4.52 2.84
C ASP A 146 30.19 4.06 1.37
N PHE A 147 29.13 4.38 0.62
CA PHE A 147 29.00 3.99 -0.78
C PHE A 147 30.07 4.64 -1.67
N LYS A 148 31.04 3.84 -2.11
CA LYS A 148 32.10 4.31 -3.02
C LYS A 148 31.64 4.21 -4.46
N ILE A 149 31.21 5.30 -5.04
CA ILE A 149 30.84 5.36 -6.47
C ILE A 149 31.98 6.07 -7.24
N PRO A 150 32.42 5.55 -8.40
CA PRO A 150 33.66 5.99 -9.05
C PRO A 150 33.40 7.21 -9.95
N PHE A 151 32.66 8.19 -9.43
CA PHE A 151 32.30 9.41 -10.13
C PHE A 151 32.42 10.59 -9.17
N ASP A 152 32.88 11.73 -9.67
CA ASP A 152 33.09 12.92 -8.85
C ASP A 152 31.77 13.59 -8.45
N HIS A 153 30.68 13.34 -9.20
CA HIS A 153 29.36 13.97 -8.99
C HIS A 153 28.19 13.03 -9.35
N PRO A 154 27.98 11.91 -8.65
CA PRO A 154 26.89 11.02 -8.99
C PRO A 154 25.55 11.62 -8.54
N ALA A 155 24.66 11.86 -9.49
CA ALA A 155 23.25 12.11 -9.19
C ALA A 155 22.59 10.76 -8.90
N LEU A 156 22.53 10.42 -7.60
CA LEU A 156 22.06 9.14 -7.10
C LEU A 156 20.55 9.08 -6.98
N GLU A 157 19.99 7.97 -7.39
CA GLU A 157 18.55 7.71 -7.33
C GLU A 157 18.31 6.45 -6.50
N PRO A 158 18.15 6.56 -5.17
CA PRO A 158 17.95 5.41 -4.29
C PRO A 158 16.59 4.74 -4.53
N SER A 159 16.58 3.42 -4.44
CA SER A 159 15.38 2.58 -4.42
C SER A 159 15.65 1.37 -3.53
N PHE A 160 14.73 1.09 -2.62
CA PHE A 160 14.88 0.01 -1.65
C PHE A 160 13.90 -1.13 -1.93
N VAL A 161 14.37 -2.37 -1.83
CA VAL A 161 13.55 -3.58 -2.02
C VAL A 161 14.24 -4.77 -1.38
N ASP A 162 13.49 -5.60 -0.68
CA ASP A 162 13.93 -6.94 -0.22
C ASP A 162 13.94 -7.89 -1.44
N ILE A 163 15.10 -8.09 -2.09
CA ILE A 163 15.16 -8.84 -3.35
C ILE A 163 15.32 -10.35 -3.13
N ASP A 164 15.97 -10.74 -2.05
CA ASP A 164 16.28 -12.13 -1.73
C ASP A 164 15.26 -12.75 -0.74
N ASN A 165 14.32 -11.93 -0.26
CA ASN A 165 13.22 -12.30 0.63
C ASN A 165 13.74 -12.78 2.00
N ASP A 166 14.76 -12.11 2.53
CA ASP A 166 15.30 -12.36 3.87
C ASP A 166 14.69 -11.45 4.95
N GLY A 167 13.92 -10.44 4.52
CA GLY A 167 13.18 -9.53 5.38
C GLY A 167 13.89 -8.21 5.65
N ASP A 168 15.03 -7.95 5.02
CA ASP A 168 15.70 -6.66 5.06
C ASP A 168 15.72 -5.95 3.68
N TYR A 169 15.99 -4.65 3.67
CA TYR A 169 15.91 -3.84 2.45
C TYR A 169 17.28 -3.72 1.78
N ASP A 170 17.40 -4.23 0.56
CA ASP A 170 18.54 -3.95 -0.31
C ASP A 170 18.43 -2.59 -0.99
N LEU A 171 19.57 -2.05 -1.41
CA LEU A 171 19.65 -0.78 -2.12
C LEU A 171 19.98 -0.99 -3.60
N PHE A 172 19.12 -0.43 -4.44
CA PHE A 172 19.39 -0.12 -5.83
C PHE A 172 19.63 1.37 -5.98
N THR A 173 20.70 1.74 -6.68
CA THR A 173 20.93 3.14 -7.04
C THR A 173 21.42 3.27 -8.47
N SER A 174 20.95 4.31 -9.15
CA SER A 174 21.42 4.67 -10.49
C SER A 174 22.29 5.92 -10.40
N VAL A 175 23.15 6.12 -11.40
CA VAL A 175 23.81 7.42 -11.60
C VAL A 175 23.22 8.08 -12.85
N TYR A 176 22.47 9.17 -12.64
CA TYR A 176 21.68 9.86 -13.67
C TYR A 176 22.42 10.10 -15.00
N GLU A 177 23.71 10.45 -14.95
CA GLU A 177 24.48 10.79 -16.16
C GLU A 177 25.13 9.60 -16.88
N TYR A 178 25.31 8.46 -16.21
CA TYR A 178 26.10 7.35 -16.75
C TYR A 178 25.27 6.11 -17.08
N GLY A 179 24.02 6.02 -16.61
CA GLY A 179 23.12 4.89 -16.90
C GLY A 179 23.55 3.56 -16.26
N ASP A 180 24.61 3.58 -15.44
CA ASP A 180 25.00 2.45 -14.60
C ASP A 180 23.99 2.30 -13.45
N PHE A 181 23.60 1.05 -13.19
CA PHE A 181 22.86 0.66 -11.99
C PHE A 181 23.80 -0.09 -11.04
N TYR A 182 23.68 0.23 -9.77
CA TYR A 182 24.44 -0.38 -8.69
C TYR A 182 23.47 -1.04 -7.72
N TYR A 183 23.78 -2.29 -7.39
CA TYR A 183 23.10 -3.05 -6.35
C TYR A 183 24.00 -3.17 -5.13
N TYR A 184 23.43 -3.02 -3.95
CA TYR A 184 24.07 -3.24 -2.67
C TYR A 184 23.15 -4.16 -1.87
N GLU A 185 23.60 -5.39 -1.65
CA GLU A 185 22.96 -6.33 -0.74
C GLU A 185 23.10 -5.82 0.69
N ASN A 186 22.00 -5.81 1.44
CA ASN A 186 22.08 -5.64 2.88
C ASN A 186 22.40 -7.01 3.51
N THR A 187 23.61 -7.14 4.04
CA THR A 187 24.11 -8.37 4.68
C THR A 187 23.98 -8.33 6.20
N GLY A 188 23.34 -7.29 6.71
CA GLY A 188 23.16 -7.02 8.12
C GLY A 188 21.90 -7.68 8.66
N THR A 189 21.03 -6.86 9.24
CA THR A 189 19.71 -7.28 9.71
C THR A 189 18.70 -6.17 9.37
N PRO A 190 17.39 -6.45 9.42
CA PRO A 190 16.36 -5.42 9.18
C PRO A 190 16.48 -4.21 10.09
N THR A 191 17.06 -4.36 11.29
CA THR A 191 17.21 -3.29 12.29
C THR A 191 18.62 -2.73 12.40
N ALA A 192 19.57 -3.25 11.62
CA ALA A 192 20.96 -2.85 11.63
C ALA A 192 21.55 -3.10 10.24
N PRO A 193 21.23 -2.26 9.25
CA PRO A 193 21.64 -2.46 7.87
C PRO A 193 23.17 -2.40 7.73
N GLN A 194 23.72 -3.35 6.97
CA GLN A 194 25.13 -3.43 6.61
C GLN A 194 25.27 -3.80 5.14
N PHE A 195 25.53 -2.80 4.31
CA PHE A 195 25.61 -3.01 2.86
C PHE A 195 26.96 -3.58 2.42
N ALA A 196 26.91 -4.60 1.56
CA ALA A 196 28.07 -5.21 0.93
C ALA A 196 28.69 -4.30 -0.16
N GLU A 197 29.80 -4.75 -0.76
CA GLU A 197 30.36 -4.04 -1.92
C GLU A 197 29.40 -4.05 -3.11
N LYS A 198 29.39 -2.94 -3.86
CA LYS A 198 28.49 -2.75 -5.00
C LYS A 198 28.67 -3.80 -6.09
N GLU A 199 27.56 -4.28 -6.62
CA GLU A 199 27.51 -5.07 -7.83
C GLU A 199 26.95 -4.26 -9.00
N LYS A 200 27.63 -4.28 -10.15
CA LYS A 200 27.19 -3.55 -11.36
C LYS A 200 26.10 -4.29 -12.15
N LYS A 201 25.89 -5.59 -11.89
CA LYS A 201 25.03 -6.46 -12.70
C LYS A 201 24.49 -7.65 -11.90
N CYS A 202 23.42 -7.41 -11.15
CA CYS A 202 22.70 -8.41 -10.37
C CYS A 202 21.75 -9.30 -11.20
N PHE A 203 21.53 -9.00 -12.49
CA PHE A 203 20.67 -9.79 -13.38
C PHE A 203 21.39 -10.18 -14.67
N TRP A 204 22.11 -11.29 -14.64
CA TRP A 204 22.55 -11.95 -15.87
C TRP A 204 21.65 -13.18 -16.12
N ILE A 205 20.82 -13.08 -17.16
CA ILE A 205 20.35 -14.21 -17.97
C ILE A 205 21.15 -14.19 -19.27
#